data_AF-A0A9D5X7K7-F1
#
_entry.id   AF-A0A9D5X7K7-F1
#
_cell.length_a   1.000
_cell.length_b   1.000
_cell.length_c   1.000
_cell.angle_alpha   90.00
_cell.angle_beta   90.00
_cell.angle_gamma   90.00
#
_symmetry.space_group_name_H-M   'P 1'
#
loop_
_entity.id
_entity.type
_entity.pdbx_description
1 polymer ?
#
loop_
_entity_poly.entity_id
_entity_poly.type
_entity_poly.pdbx_seq_one_letter_code
_entity_poly.pdbx_strand_id
1 'polypeptide(L)' 'MKNRFAISLSVIALASCGPAQNDPGPGGVTVGEAKALDDAAEMLDERNIEPVGDAAKNQAAPQ' A
#
# COMPACT_ATOMS: atom_id res chain seq x y z
N MET A 1 38.15 10.47 3.45
CA MET A 1 37.05 10.16 2.50
C MET A 1 36.65 8.68 2.50
N LYS A 2 37.59 7.73 2.63
CA LYS A 2 37.33 6.28 2.64
C LYS A 2 36.40 5.79 3.78
N ASN A 3 36.55 6.32 5.00
CA ASN A 3 35.67 5.96 6.13
C ASN A 3 34.21 6.40 5.98
N ARG A 4 33.95 7.50 5.25
CA ARG A 4 32.56 7.98 5.07
C ARG A 4 31.77 7.08 4.12
N PHE A 5 32.46 6.49 3.15
CA PHE A 5 31.85 5.54 2.21
C PHE A 5 31.42 4.25 2.93
N ALA A 6 32.25 3.75 3.86
CA ALA A 6 31.93 2.58 4.67
C ALA A 6 30.68 2.78 5.56
N ILE A 7 30.54 3.96 6.17
CA ILE A 7 29.37 4.30 6.98
C ILE A 7 28.10 4.36 6.11
N SER A 8 28.19 4.99 4.92
CA SER A 8 27.05 5.11 4.01
C SER A 8 26.58 3.74 3.50
N LEU A 9 27.51 2.82 3.23
CA LEU A 9 27.19 1.48 2.77
C LEU A 9 26.49 0.66 3.86
N SER A 10 26.90 0.83 5.12
CA SER A 10 26.30 0.12 6.25
C SER A 10 24.84 0.50 6.48
N VAL A 11 24.47 1.78 6.30
CA VAL A 11 23.08 2.26 6.51
C VAL A 11 22.12 1.69 5.45
N ILE A 12 22.56 1.56 4.20
CA ILE A 12 21.74 1.01 3.11
C ILE A 12 21.45 -0.48 3.34
N ALA A 13 22.41 -1.23 3.92
CA ALA A 13 22.22 -2.65 4.21
C ALA A 13 21.12 -2.91 5.27
N LEU A 14 20.96 -2.01 6.25
CA LEU A 14 19.91 -2.15 7.27
C LEU A 14 18.51 -1.83 6.72
N ALA A 15 18.39 -0.99 5.69
CA ALA A 15 17.11 -0.65 5.07
C ALA A 15 16.46 -1.82 4.31
N SER A 16 17.20 -2.91 4.06
CA SER A 16 16.67 -4.15 3.49
C SER A 16 15.90 -5.00 4.51
N CYS A 17 15.98 -4.68 5.81
CA CYS A 17 15.25 -5.39 6.85
C CYS A 17 13.86 -4.74 7.02
N GLY A 18 12.96 -5.04 6.07
CA GLY A 18 11.56 -4.63 6.10
C GLY A 18 10.62 -5.83 6.23
N PRO A 19 9.33 -5.61 6.52
CA PRO A 19 8.35 -6.68 6.60
C PRO A 19 8.19 -7.38 5.24
N ALA A 20 8.14 -8.71 5.27
CA ALA A 20 7.90 -9.52 4.09
C ALA A 20 6.43 -9.43 3.68
N GLN A 21 6.13 -9.67 2.40
CA GLN A 21 4.76 -9.60 1.88
C GLN A 21 3.78 -10.54 2.60
N ASN A 22 4.27 -11.67 3.12
CA ASN A 22 3.44 -12.69 3.77
C ASN A 22 3.42 -12.54 5.31
N ASP A 23 4.06 -11.49 5.83
CA ASP A 23 4.03 -11.20 7.27
C ASP A 23 2.61 -10.72 7.67
N PRO A 24 2.13 -11.06 8.88
CA PRO A 24 0.87 -10.54 9.39
C PRO A 24 0.87 -9.02 9.44
N GLY A 25 -0.09 -8.41 8.74
CA GLY A 25 -0.33 -6.98 8.72
C GLY A 25 -1.54 -6.56 9.57
N PRO A 26 -1.79 -5.24 9.66
CA PRO A 26 -2.95 -4.70 10.36
C PRO A 26 -4.26 -5.14 9.69
N GLY A 27 -5.31 -5.37 10.48
CA GLY A 27 -6.61 -5.80 9.96
C GLY A 27 -6.73 -7.30 9.66
N GLY A 28 -5.73 -8.11 10.03
CA GLY A 28 -5.75 -9.56 9.85
C GLY A 28 -5.40 -10.03 8.44
N VAL A 29 -4.92 -9.11 7.59
CA VAL A 29 -4.39 -9.38 6.25
C VAL A 29 -2.87 -9.29 6.27
N THR A 30 -2.19 -9.94 5.35
CA THR A 30 -0.75 -9.83 5.15
C THR A 30 -0.38 -8.46 4.54
N VAL A 31 0.89 -8.07 4.66
CA VAL A 31 1.38 -6.81 4.08
C VAL A 31 1.15 -6.74 2.56
N GLY A 32 1.32 -7.86 1.86
CA GLY A 32 1.09 -7.97 0.42
C GLY A 32 -0.39 -7.88 0.06
N GLU A 33 -1.27 -8.49 0.87
CA GLU A 33 -2.71 -8.37 0.70
C GLU A 33 -3.16 -6.92 0.89
N ALA A 34 -2.72 -6.25 1.96
CA ALA A 34 -3.06 -4.85 2.21
C ALA A 34 -2.69 -3.94 1.03
N LYS A 35 -1.48 -4.09 0.48
CA LYS A 35 -1.03 -3.35 -0.72
C LYS A 35 -1.95 -3.60 -1.92
N ALA A 36 -2.33 -4.86 -2.16
CA ALA A 36 -3.20 -5.23 -3.27
C ALA A 36 -4.62 -4.65 -3.13
N LEU A 37 -5.13 -4.55 -1.89
CA LEU A 37 -6.41 -3.88 -1.62
C LEU A 37 -6.32 -2.37 -1.88
N ASP A 38 -5.24 -1.72 -1.48
CA ASP A 38 -5.03 -0.28 -1.74
C ASP A 38 -4.93 0.02 -3.24
N ASP A 39 -4.17 -0.79 -3.98
CA ASP A 39 -4.04 -0.65 -5.44
C ASP A 39 -5.40 -0.83 -6.13
N ALA A 40 -6.23 -1.76 -5.64
CA ALA A 40 -7.58 -1.94 -6.15
C ALA A 40 -8.50 -0.75 -5.86
N ALA A 41 -8.34 -0.11 -4.69
CA ALA A 41 -9.08 1.11 -4.35
C ALA A 41 -8.67 2.28 -5.26
N GLU A 42 -7.38 2.46 -5.51
CA GLU A 42 -6.86 3.49 -6.42
C GLU A 42 -7.46 3.33 -7.84
N MET A 43 -7.52 2.11 -8.37
CA MET A 43 -8.16 1.82 -9.66
C MET A 43 -9.66 2.14 -9.69
N LEU A 44 -10.36 2.07 -8.56
CA LEU A 44 -11.77 2.45 -8.48
C LEU A 44 -11.92 3.97 -8.45
N ASP A 45 -11.06 4.66 -7.72
CA ASP A 45 -11.03 6.12 -7.64
C ASP A 45 -10.71 6.76 -9.00
N GLU A 46 -9.74 6.20 -9.74
CA GLU A 46 -9.42 6.62 -11.11
C GLU A 46 -10.58 6.46 -12.09
N ARG A 47 -11.49 5.49 -11.84
CA ARG A 47 -12.70 5.29 -12.65
C ARG A 47 -13.83 6.20 -12.23
N ASN A 48 -13.78 6.73 -11.01
CA ASN A 48 -14.81 7.55 -10.39
C ASN A 48 -14.57 9.05 -10.59
N ILE A 49 -14.12 9.47 -11.78
CA ILE A 49 -13.91 10.89 -12.16
C ILE A 49 -15.25 11.65 -12.34
N GLU A 50 -16.39 10.98 -12.21
CA GLU A 50 -17.68 11.65 -12.08
C GLU A 50 -17.85 12.22 -10.66
N PRO A 51 -18.39 13.44 -10.49
CA PRO A 51 -18.43 14.08 -9.18
C PRO A 51 -19.10 13.17 -8.16
N VAL A 52 -18.35 12.86 -7.09
CA VAL A 52 -18.75 12.07 -5.91
C VAL A 52 -19.88 12.81 -5.19
N GLY A 53 -21.06 12.76 -5.78
CA GLY A 53 -22.32 13.25 -5.23
C GLY A 53 -23.40 12.18 -5.33
N ASP A 54 -23.36 11.33 -6.37
CA ASP A 54 -24.48 10.45 -6.70
C ASP A 54 -24.16 8.94 -6.72
N ALA A 55 -22.89 8.53 -6.79
CA ALA A 55 -22.52 7.11 -6.88
C ALA A 55 -22.77 6.32 -5.58
N ALA A 56 -22.58 6.93 -4.40
CA ALA A 56 -22.78 6.27 -3.10
C ALA A 56 -24.25 5.89 -2.82
N LYS A 57 -25.22 6.45 -3.56
CA LYS A 57 -26.65 6.15 -3.39
C LYS A 57 -27.12 4.93 -4.19
N ASN A 58 -26.39 4.54 -5.23
CA ASN A 58 -26.83 3.48 -6.16
C ASN A 58 -26.19 2.10 -5.92
N GLN A 59 -25.18 1.99 -5.04
CA GLN A 59 -24.59 0.71 -4.62
C GLN A 59 -25.13 0.16 -3.30
N ALA A 60 -26.10 0.82 -2.66
CA ALA A 60 -26.83 0.26 -1.53
C ALA A 60 -27.87 -0.78 -2.02
N ALA A 61 -27.41 -2.02 -2.21
CA ALA A 61 -28.15 -3.29 -2.36
C ALA A 61 -29.25 -3.39 -3.45
N PRO A 62 -29.25 -4.44 -4.30
CA PRO A 62 -30.52 -4.93 -4.84
C PRO A 62 -31.28 -5.59 -3.70
N GLN A 63 -32.51 -5.14 -3.43
CA GLN A 63 -33.52 -5.97 -2.76
C GLN A 63 -34.19 -6.86 -3.79
#